data_AF-A0A644SA73-F1
#
_entry.id   AF-A0A644SA73-F1
#
_cell.length_a   1.000
_cell.length_b   1.000
_cell.length_c   1.000
_cell.angle_alpha   90.00
_cell.angle_beta   90.00
_cell.angle_gamma   90.00
#
_symmetry.space_group_name_H-M   'P 1'
#
loop_
_entity.id
_entity.type
_entity.pdbx_description
1 polymer ?
#
loop_
_entity_poly.entity_id
_entity_poly.type
_entity_poly.pdbx_seq_one_letter_code
_entity_poly.pdbx_strand_id
1 'polypeptide(L)'
;MAKTENGYVEINKFIDTKPMFGNWEIDTLIVFSVFIAIAIMFTKGAIAFGVFFALGVVAAKYYEKLKKSKVKGFFFHIIYMLGLRQPKTLPPSYMRYFLGA
;
A
#
# COMPACT_ATOMS: atom_id res chain seq x y z
N MET A 1 35.56 -4.24 1.55
CA MET A 1 34.53 -4.90 2.38
C MET A 1 35.27 -5.77 3.37
N ALA A 2 35.07 -5.56 4.68
CA ALA A 2 35.70 -6.40 5.70
C ALA A 2 35.17 -7.84 5.54
N LYS A 3 36.06 -8.79 5.28
CA LYS A 3 35.71 -10.21 5.26
C LYS A 3 35.80 -10.72 6.69
N THR A 4 34.75 -11.37 7.19
CA THR A 4 34.79 -12.07 8.48
C THR A 4 35.70 -13.29 8.36
N GLU A 5 36.24 -13.79 9.48
CA GLU A 5 37.19 -14.93 9.53
C GLU A 5 36.68 -16.19 8.81
N ASN A 6 35.37 -16.33 8.64
CA ASN A 6 34.71 -17.45 7.95
C ASN A 6 34.55 -17.27 6.43
N GLY A 7 35.13 -16.23 5.82
CA GLY A 7 35.09 -15.99 4.37
C GLY A 7 33.76 -15.45 3.83
N TYR A 8 32.75 -15.25 4.68
CA TYR A 8 31.48 -14.61 4.32
C TYR A 8 31.61 -13.09 4.29
N VAL A 9 30.90 -12.46 3.35
CA VAL A 9 30.72 -11.01 3.32
C VAL A 9 29.61 -10.66 4.30
N GLU A 10 29.93 -9.90 5.34
CA GLU A 10 28.93 -9.40 6.27
C GLU A 10 28.11 -8.31 5.58
N ILE A 11 26.97 -8.72 5.02
CA ILE A 11 26.00 -7.82 4.39
C ILE A 11 25.20 -7.19 5.52
N ASN A 12 25.31 -5.86 5.66
CA ASN A 12 24.56 -5.12 6.67
C ASN A 12 23.06 -5.33 6.45
N LYS A 13 22.36 -5.81 7.49
CA LYS A 13 20.91 -6.09 7.49
C LYS A 13 20.07 -4.87 7.07
N PHE A 14 20.61 -3.66 7.18
CA PHE A 14 19.89 -2.43 6.90
C PHE A 14 19.93 -1.98 5.44
N ILE A 15 20.66 -2.66 4.54
CA ILE A 15 20.82 -2.25 3.13
C ILE A 15 19.48 -2.22 2.38
N ASP A 16 18.55 -3.12 2.69
CA ASP A 16 17.23 -3.19 2.04
C ASP A 16 16.12 -2.45 2.82
N THR A 17 16.48 -1.70 3.86
CA THR A 17 15.47 -0.94 4.63
C THR A 17 15.02 0.25 3.81
N LYS A 18 13.72 0.29 3.48
CA LYS A 18 13.11 1.47 2.88
C LYS A 18 13.28 2.67 3.80
N PRO A 19 13.38 3.89 3.25
CA PRO A 19 13.45 5.07 4.10
C PRO A 19 12.13 5.24 4.87
N MET A 20 12.25 5.45 6.18
CA MET A 20 11.13 5.57 7.11
C MET A 20 11.22 6.89 7.87
N PHE A 21 10.06 7.46 8.21
CA PHE A 21 9.91 8.59 9.10
C PHE A 21 9.09 8.14 10.32
N GLY A 22 9.75 8.06 11.48
CA GLY A 22 9.19 7.36 12.64
C GLY A 22 8.85 5.91 12.28
N ASN A 23 7.59 5.52 12.46
CA ASN A 23 7.10 4.18 12.11
C ASN A 23 6.47 4.07 10.71
N TRP A 24 6.44 5.16 9.94
CA TRP A 24 5.80 5.18 8.62
C TRP A 24 6.85 5.17 7.50
N GLU A 25 6.58 4.41 6.44
CA GLU A 25 7.37 4.51 5.20
C GLU A 25 7.15 5.88 4.56
N ILE A 26 8.17 6.44 3.89
CA ILE A 26 8.07 7.75 3.23
C ILE A 26 6.89 7.80 2.25
N ASP A 27 6.64 6.73 1.50
CA ASP A 27 5.51 6.65 0.57
C ASP A 27 4.16 6.89 1.27
N THR A 28 3.99 6.34 2.48
CA THR A 28 2.78 6.51 3.27
C THR A 28 2.69 7.91 3.87
N LEU A 29 3.84 8.48 4.25
CA LEU A 29 3.93 9.86 4.73
C LEU A 29 3.52 10.86 3.65
N ILE A 30 3.92 10.65 2.39
CA ILE A 30 3.52 11.52 1.27
C ILE A 30 2.00 11.58 1.14
N VAL A 31 1.31 10.44 1.26
CA VAL A 31 -0.17 10.40 1.21
C VAL A 31 -0.75 11.29 2.31
N PHE A 32 -0.27 11.16 3.54
CA PHE A 32 -0.69 12.02 4.65
C PHE A 32 -0.39 13.51 4.42
N SER A 33 0.80 13.82 3.91
CA SER A 33 1.22 15.20 3.60
C SER A 33 0.32 15.87 2.57
N VAL A 34 -0.17 15.13 1.56
CA VAL A 34 -1.12 15.67 0.57
C VAL A 34 -2.43 16.09 1.24
N PHE A 35 -2.97 15.26 2.14
CA PHE A 35 -4.18 15.62 2.89
C PHE A 35 -3.97 16.82 3.80
N ILE A 36 -2.80 16.95 4.44
CA ILE A 36 -2.45 18.15 5.22
C ILE A 36 -2.37 19.38 4.32
N ALA A 37 -1.71 19.28 3.17
CA ALA A 37 -1.58 20.40 2.24
C ALA A 37 -2.97 20.89 1.78
N ILE A 38 -3.88 19.97 1.46
CA ILE A 38 -5.28 20.29 1.13
C ILE A 38 -5.99 20.93 2.32
N ALA A 39 -5.80 20.40 3.53
CA ALA A 39 -6.39 20.98 4.73
C ALA A 39 -5.96 22.45 4.90
N ILE A 40 -4.66 22.74 4.79
CA ILE A 40 -4.13 24.11 4.93
C ILE A 40 -4.65 25.04 3.83
N MET A 41 -4.69 24.59 2.59
CA MET A 41 -5.07 25.43 1.46
C MET A 41 -6.57 25.75 1.40
N PHE A 42 -7.43 24.79 1.78
CA PHE A 42 -8.87 24.89 1.53
C PHE A 42 -9.73 25.03 2.78
N THR A 43 -9.22 24.77 3.98
CA THR A 43 -10.02 24.86 5.21
C THR A 43 -9.85 26.20 5.91
N LYS A 44 -10.94 26.96 6.02
CA LYS A 44 -11.02 28.20 6.81
C LYS A 44 -11.68 27.89 8.15
N GLY A 45 -10.97 27.16 9.02
CA GLY A 45 -11.45 26.87 10.38
C GLY A 45 -10.90 25.56 10.96
N ALA A 46 -10.73 25.55 12.29
CA ALA A 46 -10.13 24.42 13.02
C ALA A 46 -10.93 23.11 12.88
N ILE A 47 -12.26 23.19 12.76
CA ILE A 47 -13.13 22.01 12.60
C ILE A 47 -12.89 21.36 11.24
N ALA A 48 -12.96 22.14 10.17
CA ALA A 48 -12.73 21.64 8.82
C ALA A 48 -11.29 21.09 8.67
N PHE A 49 -10.30 21.80 9.23
CA PHE A 49 -8.92 21.30 9.29
C PHE A 49 -8.83 19.95 10.00
N GLY A 50 -9.46 19.82 11.17
CA GLY A 50 -9.49 18.58 11.95
C GLY A 50 -10.10 17.40 11.18
N VAL A 51 -11.15 17.63 10.40
CA VAL A 51 -11.76 16.60 9.55
C VAL A 51 -10.79 16.12 8.47
N PHE A 52 -10.15 17.04 7.74
CA PHE A 52 -9.18 16.66 6.70
C PHE A 52 -7.92 16.01 7.28
N PHE A 53 -7.48 16.46 8.46
CA PHE A 53 -6.38 15.83 9.18
C PHE A 53 -6.71 14.39 9.57
N ALA A 54 -7.89 14.16 10.17
CA ALA A 54 -8.36 12.83 10.54
C ALA A 54 -8.50 11.92 9.31
N LEU A 55 -9.05 12.45 8.21
CA LEU A 55 -9.12 11.74 6.93
C LEU A 55 -7.74 11.38 6.39
N GLY A 56 -6.76 12.28 6.49
CA GLY A 56 -5.38 12.00 6.11
C GLY A 56 -4.77 10.84 6.91
N VAL A 57 -4.98 10.79 8.22
CA VAL A 57 -4.51 9.68 9.07
C VAL A 57 -5.17 8.36 8.68
N VAL A 58 -6.49 8.37 8.46
CA VAL A 58 -7.24 7.19 8.05
C VAL A 58 -6.77 6.70 6.68
N ALA A 59 -6.63 7.60 5.71
CA ALA A 59 -6.15 7.28 4.36
C ALA A 59 -4.74 6.69 4.38
N ALA A 60 -3.83 7.26 5.16
CA ALA A 60 -2.46 6.75 5.32
C ALA A 60 -2.45 5.33 5.92
N LYS A 61 -3.24 5.08 6.98
CA LYS A 61 -3.37 3.74 7.58
C LYS A 61 -3.93 2.70 6.60
N TYR A 62 -4.97 3.07 5.84
CA TYR A 62 -5.54 2.17 4.84
C TYR A 62 -4.59 1.92 3.69
N TYR A 63 -3.87 2.95 3.22
CA TYR A 63 -2.85 2.80 2.19
C TYR A 63 -1.75 1.84 2.63
N GLU A 64 -1.25 1.98 3.85
CA GLU A 64 -0.24 1.07 4.41
C GLU A 64 -0.76 -0.36 4.51
N LYS A 65 -2.02 -0.54 4.94
CA LYS A 65 -2.69 -1.85 5.03
C LYS A 65 -2.84 -2.49 3.66
N LEU A 66 -3.24 -1.72 2.64
CA LEU A 66 -3.35 -2.19 1.26
C LEU A 66 -1.98 -2.58 0.70
N LYS A 67 -0.95 -1.77 0.93
CA LYS A 67 0.44 -2.04 0.50
C LYS A 67 1.00 -3.30 1.15
N LYS A 68 0.70 -3.53 2.43
CA LYS A 68 1.11 -4.74 3.16
C LYS A 68 0.25 -5.96 2.85
N SER A 69 -0.92 -5.79 2.24
CA SER A 69 -1.78 -6.92 1.88
C SER A 69 -1.09 -7.77 0.80
N LYS A 70 -0.75 -9.01 1.16
CA LYS A 70 -0.06 -9.96 0.27
C LYS A 70 -0.97 -10.64 -0.74
N VAL A 71 -2.24 -10.24 -0.82
CA VAL A 71 -3.24 -10.94 -1.65
C VAL A 71 -3.06 -10.51 -3.10
N LYS A 72 -2.19 -11.23 -3.82
CA LYS A 72 -2.08 -11.14 -5.28
C LYS A 72 -3.47 -11.32 -5.89
N GLY A 73 -3.95 -10.31 -6.62
CA GLY A 73 -5.24 -10.37 -7.31
C GLY A 73 -6.46 -9.83 -6.56
N PHE A 74 -6.35 -9.37 -5.29
CA PHE A 74 -7.51 -8.83 -4.56
C PHE A 74 -8.14 -7.61 -5.24
N PHE A 75 -7.32 -6.67 -5.71
CA PHE A 75 -7.81 -5.53 -6.49
C PHE A 75 -8.46 -5.95 -7.81
N PHE A 76 -7.89 -6.96 -8.50
CA PHE A 76 -8.51 -7.53 -9.70
C PHE A 76 -9.86 -8.16 -9.39
N HIS A 77 -10.00 -8.82 -8.23
CA HIS A 77 -11.26 -9.39 -7.79
C HIS A 77 -12.33 -8.33 -7.49
N ILE A 78 -11.96 -7.21 -6.84
CA ILE A 78 -12.88 -6.09 -6.62
C ILE A 78 -13.33 -5.48 -7.95
N ILE A 79 -12.40 -5.25 -8.88
CA ILE A 79 -12.70 -4.68 -10.20
C ILE A 79 -13.60 -5.64 -11.01
N TYR A 80 -13.37 -6.95 -10.89
CA TYR A 80 -14.24 -7.99 -11.45
C TYR A 80 -15.65 -7.94 -10.85
N MET A 81 -15.78 -7.85 -9.52
CA MET A 81 -17.07 -7.79 -8.83
C MET A 81 -17.87 -6.52 -9.17
N LEU A 82 -17.18 -5.39 -9.37
CA LEU A 82 -17.79 -4.12 -9.78
C LEU A 82 -18.14 -4.06 -11.29
N GLY A 83 -17.82 -5.10 -12.07
CA GLY A 83 -18.14 -5.18 -13.50
C GLY A 83 -17.32 -4.23 -14.40
N LEU A 84 -16.35 -3.50 -13.83
CA LEU A 84 -15.52 -2.52 -14.56
C LEU A 84 -14.50 -3.17 -15.49
N ARG A 85 -14.19 -4.45 -15.28
CA ARG A 85 -13.31 -5.24 -16.15
C ARG A 85 -13.85 -6.64 -16.29
N GLN A 86 -14.39 -6.95 -17.47
CA GLN A 86 -14.76 -8.32 -17.81
C GLN A 86 -13.49 -9.15 -18.05
N PRO A 87 -13.43 -10.39 -17.55
CA PRO A 87 -12.31 -11.28 -17.85
C PRO A 87 -12.30 -11.58 -19.35
N LYS A 88 -11.13 -11.44 -20.00
CA LYS A 88 -10.97 -11.74 -21.44
C LYS A 88 -11.31 -13.20 -21.78
N THR A 89 -11.22 -14.08 -20.78
CA THR A 89 -11.44 -15.52 -20.91
C THR A 89 -12.40 -15.95 -19.81
N LEU A 90 -13.62 -16.32 -20.21
CA LEU A 90 -14.51 -17.07 -19.33
C LEU A 90 -14.00 -18.52 -19.26
N PRO A 91 -14.10 -19.19 -18.10
CA PRO A 91 -13.81 -20.62 -18.06
C PRO A 91 -14.74 -21.35 -19.03
N PRO A 92 -14.21 -22.28 -19.85
CA PRO A 92 -15.01 -23.11 -20.73
C PRO A 92 -16.12 -23.81 -19.96
N SER A 93 -17.33 -23.87 -20.53
CA SER A 93 -18.54 -24.40 -19.88
C SER A 93 -18.42 -25.85 -19.39
N TYR A 94 -17.44 -26.62 -19.89
CA TYR A 94 -17.17 -27.99 -19.48
C TYR A 94 -16.29 -28.11 -18.22
N MET A 95 -15.72 -27.01 -17.71
CA MET A 95 -14.82 -27.04 -16.55
C MET A 95 -15.64 -27.09 -15.25
N ARG A 96 -15.82 -28.29 -14.71
CA ARG A 96 -16.64 -28.55 -13.50
C ARG A 96 -15.92 -28.30 -12.17
N TYR A 97 -14.58 -28.24 -12.15
CA TYR A 97 -13.80 -28.12 -10.91
C TYR A 97 -12.69 -27.10 -11.07
N PHE A 98 -12.59 -26.18 -10.11
CA PHE A 98 -11.51 -25.21 -10.00
C PHE A 98 -10.31 -25.85 -9.29
N LEU A 99 -9.32 -26.31 -10.06
CA LEU A 99 -8.01 -26.70 -9.54
C LEU A 99 -7.21 -25.42 -9.34
N GLY A 100 -7.20 -24.88 -8.12
CA GLY A 100 -6.45 -23.65 -7.79
C GLY A 100 -4.99 -23.72 -8.22
N ALA A 101 -4.48 -22.61 -8.76
CA ALA A 101 -3.08 -22.42 -9.16
C ALA A 101 -2.24 -21.89 -8.00
#